data_AF-A0A5M6IHG2-F1
#
_entry.id   AF-A0A5M6IHG2-F1
#
_cell.length_a   1.000
_cell.length_b   1.000
_cell.length_c   1.000
_cell.angle_alpha   90.00
_cell.angle_beta   90.00
_cell.angle_gamma   90.00
#
_symmetry.space_group_name_H-M   'P 1'
#
loop_
_entity.id
_entity.type
_entity.pdbx_description
1 polymer ?
#
loop_
_entity_poly.entity_id
_entity_poly.type
_entity_poly.pdbx_seq_one_letter_code
_entity_poly.pdbx_strand_id
1 'polypeptide(L)'
;DVAAKMARRFPRGLERTARRAEEFARGILTGGTLFEELGFYYVGPIDGHNLDHLLPVLRNVREADDLGPILVHAITKKGKGYAPAERSADKLHAVSRFNVITGEQVKPPPG
;
A
#
# COMPACT_ATOMS: atom_id res chain seq x y z
N ASP A 1 -38.76 -18.12 2.39
CA ASP A 1 -38.92 -17.84 3.84
C ASP A 1 -37.73 -18.07 4.76
N VAL A 2 -36.67 -18.79 4.36
CA VAL A 2 -35.45 -18.97 5.20
C VAL A 2 -34.56 -17.71 5.21
N ALA A 3 -34.43 -17.03 4.06
CA ALA A 3 -33.63 -15.82 3.91
C ALA A 3 -34.13 -14.65 4.78
N ALA A 4 -35.45 -14.45 4.86
CA ALA A 4 -36.07 -13.42 5.70
C ALA A 4 -35.86 -13.68 7.21
N LYS A 5 -35.75 -14.95 7.61
CA LYS A 5 -35.51 -15.35 9.01
C LYS A 5 -34.04 -15.17 9.42
N MET A 6 -33.10 -15.35 8.49
CA MET A 6 -31.67 -15.05 8.71
C MET A 6 -31.39 -13.55 8.81
N ALA A 7 -32.05 -12.72 7.99
CA ALA A 7 -31.86 -11.27 7.99
C ALA A 7 -32.16 -10.60 9.35
N ARG A 8 -33.14 -11.13 10.11
CA ARG A 8 -33.51 -10.61 11.44
C ARG A 8 -32.50 -10.94 12.56
N ARG A 9 -31.52 -11.81 12.30
CA ARG A 9 -30.48 -12.21 13.27
C ARG A 9 -29.21 -11.37 13.14
N PHE A 10 -29.07 -10.61 12.06
CA PHE A 10 -27.93 -9.72 11.87
C PHE A 10 -28.16 -8.39 12.61
N PRO A 11 -27.20 -7.93 13.44
CA PRO A 11 -27.32 -6.64 14.10
C PRO A 11 -27.38 -5.54 13.03
N ARG A 12 -28.23 -4.51 13.23
CA ARG A 12 -28.34 -3.32 12.36
C ARG A 12 -26.99 -2.62 12.09
N GLY A 13 -25.96 -2.91 12.90
CA GLY A 13 -24.59 -2.47 12.68
C GLY A 13 -23.92 -3.10 11.44
N LEU A 14 -24.26 -4.34 11.09
CA LEU A 14 -23.64 -5.04 9.95
C LEU A 14 -24.07 -4.43 8.60
N GLU A 15 -25.32 -4.02 8.50
CA GLU A 15 -25.85 -3.32 7.33
C GLU A 15 -25.13 -1.98 7.10
N ARG A 16 -24.83 -1.24 8.18
CA ARG A 16 -24.07 0.02 8.10
C ARG A 16 -22.62 -0.20 7.69
N THR A 17 -21.98 -1.27 8.16
CA THR A 17 -20.60 -1.61 7.77
C THR A 17 -20.53 -2.11 6.33
N ALA A 18 -21.49 -2.92 5.90
CA ALA A 18 -21.58 -3.39 4.52
C ALA A 18 -21.81 -2.22 3.56
N ARG A 19 -22.73 -1.30 3.91
CA ARG A 19 -22.98 -0.08 3.12
C ARG A 19 -21.75 0.82 3.02
N ARG A 20 -21.01 1.02 4.11
CA ARG A 20 -19.74 1.77 4.09
C ARG A 20 -18.66 1.10 3.23
N ALA A 21 -18.55 -0.23 3.30
CA ALA A 21 -17.61 -0.97 2.47
C ALA A 21 -17.99 -0.88 0.99
N GLU A 22 -19.29 -0.91 0.67
CA GLU A 22 -19.81 -0.72 -0.68
C GLU A 22 -19.58 0.71 -1.18
N GLU A 23 -19.83 1.74 -0.36
CA GLU A 23 -19.53 3.14 -0.67
C GLU A 23 -18.02 3.35 -0.91
N PHE A 24 -17.16 2.72 -0.10
CA PHE A 24 -15.70 2.76 -0.28
C PHE A 24 -15.25 2.06 -1.55
N ALA A 25 -15.82 0.88 -1.85
CA ALA A 25 -15.54 0.14 -3.07
C ALA A 25 -16.04 0.91 -4.31
N ARG A 26 -17.21 1.56 -4.22
CA ARG A 26 -17.75 2.42 -5.27
C ARG A 26 -16.87 3.67 -5.45
N GLY A 27 -16.43 4.33 -4.39
CA GLY A 27 -15.50 5.46 -4.49
C GLY A 27 -14.17 5.11 -5.17
N ILE A 28 -13.69 3.88 -4.98
CA ILE A 28 -12.53 3.34 -5.72
C ILE A 28 -12.86 3.07 -7.20
N LEU A 29 -14.10 2.66 -7.52
CA LEU A 29 -14.51 2.24 -8.87
C LEU A 29 -15.08 3.38 -9.74
N THR A 30 -15.65 4.44 -9.16
CA THR A 30 -16.41 5.47 -9.89
C THR A 30 -15.69 6.81 -10.08
N GLY A 31 -14.43 6.93 -9.68
CA GLY A 31 -13.56 8.05 -10.02
C GLY A 31 -13.33 9.03 -8.88
N GLY A 32 -12.08 9.13 -8.45
CA GLY A 32 -11.59 10.08 -7.46
C GLY A 32 -10.92 9.43 -6.24
N THR A 33 -9.73 8.84 -6.34
CA THR A 33 -8.87 8.83 -5.13
C THR A 33 -8.63 10.28 -4.71
N LEU A 34 -8.36 10.56 -3.43
CA LEU A 34 -8.00 11.92 -2.95
C LEU A 34 -6.99 12.62 -3.89
N PHE A 35 -6.09 11.85 -4.49
CA PHE A 35 -5.06 12.36 -5.38
C PHE A 35 -5.59 12.75 -6.76
N GLU A 36 -6.60 12.06 -7.28
CA GLU A 36 -7.27 12.46 -8.52
C GLU A 36 -8.01 13.79 -8.35
N GLU A 37 -8.63 14.02 -7.18
CA GLU A 37 -9.21 15.33 -6.84
C GLU A 37 -8.15 16.44 -6.73
N LEU A 38 -6.92 16.09 -6.36
CA LEU A 38 -5.75 16.99 -6.35
C LEU A 38 -5.12 17.18 -7.74
N GLY A 39 -5.69 16.57 -8.79
CA GLY A 39 -5.23 16.68 -10.17
C GLY A 39 -4.14 15.67 -10.55
N PHE A 40 -3.90 14.63 -9.76
CA PHE A 40 -2.99 13.56 -10.14
C PHE A 40 -3.69 12.51 -11.02
N TYR A 41 -2.99 12.04 -12.03
CA TYR A 41 -3.34 10.79 -12.69
C TYR A 41 -2.89 9.61 -11.83
N TYR A 42 -3.83 8.79 -11.36
CA TYR A 42 -3.54 7.70 -10.42
C TYR A 42 -3.30 6.36 -11.13
N VAL A 43 -2.21 5.66 -10.77
CA VAL A 43 -1.83 4.35 -11.32
C VAL A 43 -1.56 3.36 -10.20
N GLY A 44 -2.38 2.31 -10.08
CA GLY A 44 -2.15 1.20 -9.16
C GLY A 44 -3.42 0.74 -8.42
N PRO A 45 -3.29 -0.07 -7.34
CA PRO A 45 -2.04 -0.53 -6.72
C PRO A 45 -1.29 -1.58 -7.56
N ILE A 46 0.03 -1.53 -7.57
CA ILE A 46 0.92 -2.53 -8.22
C ILE A 46 1.87 -3.17 -7.21
N ASP A 47 2.31 -4.40 -7.47
CA ASP A 47 3.34 -5.07 -6.66
C ASP A 47 4.70 -4.40 -6.88
N GLY A 48 5.20 -3.73 -5.83
CA GLY A 48 6.48 -3.02 -5.83
C GLY A 48 7.71 -3.93 -5.79
N HIS A 49 7.54 -5.25 -5.72
CA HIS A 49 8.63 -6.23 -5.81
C HIS A 49 8.66 -7.01 -7.13
N ASN A 50 7.75 -6.71 -8.05
CA ASN A 50 7.69 -7.35 -9.36
C ASN A 50 8.19 -6.38 -10.46
N LEU A 51 9.43 -6.57 -10.90
CA LEU A 51 10.04 -5.73 -11.93
C LEU A 51 9.36 -5.88 -13.31
N ASP A 52 8.84 -7.06 -13.63
CA ASP A 52 8.15 -7.30 -14.90
C ASP A 52 6.87 -6.46 -14.99
N HIS A 53 6.24 -6.16 -13.84
CA HIS A 53 5.10 -5.26 -13.77
C HIS A 53 5.50 -3.78 -13.67
N LEU A 54 6.52 -3.48 -12.87
CA LEU A 54 6.97 -2.09 -12.62
C LEU A 54 7.55 -1.44 -13.87
N LEU A 55 8.40 -2.15 -14.61
CA LEU A 55 9.15 -1.56 -15.72
C LEU A 55 8.24 -1.05 -16.85
N PRO A 56 7.23 -1.80 -17.34
CA PRO A 56 6.29 -1.27 -18.32
C PRO A 56 5.52 -0.06 -17.80
N VAL A 57 5.02 -0.11 -16.55
CA VAL A 57 4.28 1.00 -15.95
C VAL A 57 5.13 2.26 -15.88
N LEU A 58 6.35 2.17 -15.37
CA LEU A 58 7.24 3.32 -15.23
C LEU A 58 7.70 3.88 -16.58
N ARG A 59 7.83 3.04 -17.63
CA ARG A 59 8.12 3.50 -18.99
C ARG A 59 6.95 4.29 -19.58
N ASN A 60 5.73 3.77 -19.44
CA ASN A 60 4.52 4.46 -19.90
C ASN A 60 4.34 5.80 -19.17
N VAL A 61 4.52 5.82 -17.85
CA VAL A 61 4.44 7.05 -17.03
C VAL A 61 5.46 8.10 -17.46
N ARG A 62 6.68 7.68 -17.81
CA ARG A 62 7.72 8.59 -18.31
C ARG A 62 7.36 9.23 -19.65
N GLU A 63 6.60 8.52 -20.49
CA GLU A 63 6.23 8.96 -21.84
C GLU A 63 4.90 9.73 -21.89
N ALA A 64 4.20 9.83 -20.76
CA ALA A 64 2.89 10.44 -20.62
C ALA A 64 2.95 11.93 -20.24
N ASP A 65 3.61 12.73 -21.09
CA ASP A 65 3.81 14.17 -20.86
C ASP A 65 2.50 15.00 -20.84
N ASP A 66 1.41 14.44 -21.34
CA ASP A 66 0.09 15.08 -21.49
C ASP A 66 -0.86 14.87 -20.29
N LEU A 67 -0.54 13.96 -19.37
CA LEU A 67 -1.43 13.56 -18.26
C LEU A 67 -1.23 14.39 -16.96
N GLY A 68 -0.30 15.34 -16.94
CA GLY A 68 0.00 16.13 -15.74
C GLY A 68 0.74 15.33 -14.66
N PRO A 69 0.62 15.66 -13.37
CA PRO A 69 1.32 14.94 -12.30
C PRO A 69 0.75 13.51 -12.13
N ILE A 70 1.62 12.50 -12.04
CA ILE A 70 1.20 11.09 -11.96
C ILE A 70 1.56 10.52 -10.59
N LEU A 71 0.62 9.83 -9.95
CA LEU A 71 0.84 9.09 -8.70
C LEU A 71 0.81 7.59 -8.96
N VAL A 72 1.95 6.91 -8.77
CA VAL A 72 2.06 5.45 -8.84
C VAL A 72 1.99 4.84 -7.44
N HIS A 73 0.95 4.06 -7.17
CA HIS A 73 0.78 3.35 -5.90
C HIS A 73 1.44 1.96 -5.95
N ALA A 74 2.68 1.87 -5.47
CA ALA A 74 3.41 0.60 -5.38
C ALA A 74 3.36 0.03 -3.95
N ILE A 75 2.91 -1.22 -3.82
CA ILE A 75 2.86 -1.96 -2.55
C ILE A 75 4.20 -2.64 -2.31
N THR A 76 4.86 -2.33 -1.19
CA THR A 76 6.17 -2.90 -0.84
C THR A 76 6.17 -3.53 0.55
N LYS A 77 7.28 -4.20 0.88
CA LYS A 77 7.55 -4.83 2.18
C LYS A 77 8.86 -4.24 2.67
N LYS A 78 8.79 -3.52 3.79
CA LYS A 78 9.98 -2.90 4.38
C LYS A 78 10.97 -3.97 4.82
N GLY A 79 12.25 -3.77 4.48
CA GLY A 79 13.33 -4.72 4.74
C GLY A 79 13.36 -5.93 3.79
N LYS A 80 12.50 -6.01 2.77
CA LYS A 80 12.45 -7.14 1.84
C LYS A 80 13.84 -7.44 1.27
N GLY A 81 14.21 -8.72 1.28
CA GLY A 81 15.49 -9.18 0.72
C GLY A 81 16.65 -9.15 1.70
N TYR A 82 16.47 -8.57 2.90
CA TYR A 82 17.47 -8.61 3.97
C TYR A 82 16.86 -9.17 5.26
N ALA A 83 17.13 -10.45 5.53
CA ALA A 83 16.45 -11.20 6.58
C ALA A 83 16.57 -10.59 8.01
N PRO A 84 17.73 -10.04 8.43
CA PRO A 84 17.82 -9.27 9.68
C PRO A 84 16.90 -8.05 9.71
N ALA A 85 16.76 -7.30 8.61
CA ALA A 85 15.79 -6.21 8.53
C ALA A 85 14.35 -6.72 8.58
N GLU A 86 14.01 -7.77 7.86
CA GLU A 86 12.64 -8.31 7.88
C GLU A 86 12.21 -8.78 9.27
N ARG A 87 13.14 -9.24 10.12
CA ARG A 87 12.86 -9.68 11.49
C ARG A 87 12.92 -8.56 12.52
N SER A 88 13.66 -7.48 12.27
CA SER A 88 13.73 -6.34 13.19
C SER A 88 12.36 -5.65 13.32
N ALA A 89 12.07 -5.11 14.51
CA ALA A 89 10.81 -4.40 14.79
C ALA A 89 10.70 -3.10 13.98
N ASP A 90 11.80 -2.35 13.87
CA ASP A 90 11.91 -1.10 13.11
C ASP A 90 12.18 -1.31 11.61
N LYS A 91 12.46 -2.55 11.21
CA LYS A 91 12.98 -2.94 9.89
C LYS A 91 14.28 -2.20 9.52
N LEU A 92 15.13 -1.96 10.51
CA LEU A 92 16.38 -1.21 10.43
C LEU A 92 16.19 0.20 9.85
N HIS A 93 15.20 0.93 10.35
CA HIS A 93 14.99 2.32 9.97
C HIS A 93 15.98 3.22 10.69
N ALA A 94 16.74 4.02 9.93
CA ALA A 94 17.69 4.99 10.48
C ALA A 94 18.70 4.39 11.48
N VAL A 95 19.21 3.19 11.17
CA VAL A 95 20.17 2.49 12.03
C VAL A 95 21.60 3.02 11.87
N SER A 96 22.39 2.92 12.94
CA SER A 96 23.83 3.19 12.91
C SER A 96 24.56 2.12 12.09
N ARG A 97 25.88 2.28 11.87
CA ARG A 97 26.70 1.26 11.20
C ARG A 97 26.44 -0.11 11.83
N PHE A 98 26.17 -1.10 10.99
CA PHE A 98 25.82 -2.45 11.40
C PHE A 98 26.55 -3.48 10.55
N ASN A 99 26.66 -4.69 11.08
CA ASN A 99 27.21 -5.82 10.35
C ASN A 99 26.16 -6.34 9.34
N VAL A 100 26.49 -6.34 8.04
CA VAL A 100 25.57 -6.74 6.97
C VAL A 100 25.22 -8.23 6.95
N ILE A 101 25.97 -9.10 7.63
CA ILE A 101 25.67 -10.53 7.74
C ILE A 101 24.75 -10.77 8.93
N THR A 102 25.07 -10.15 10.08
CA THR A 102 24.37 -10.44 11.35
C THR A 102 23.22 -9.47 11.66
N GLY A 103 23.26 -8.25 11.11
CA GLY A 103 22.34 -7.16 11.45
C GLY A 103 22.67 -6.42 12.74
N GLU A 104 23.77 -6.76 13.42
CA GLU A 104 24.14 -6.16 14.69
C GLU A 104 24.64 -4.72 14.51
N GLN A 105 24.07 -3.79 15.25
CA GLN A 105 24.42 -2.38 15.20
C GLN A 105 25.58 -2.08 16.15
N VAL A 106 26.59 -1.36 15.67
CA VAL A 106 27.66 -0.79 16.49
C VAL A 106 27.15 0.54 17.03
N LYS A 107 26.74 0.55 18.31
CA LYS A 107 26.39 1.79 19.01
C LYS A 107 27.68 2.49 19.44
N PRO A 108 27.87 3.78 19.16
CA PRO A 108 28.96 4.53 19.75
C PRO A 108 28.81 4.54 21.29
N PRO A 109 29.91 4.67 22.05
CA PRO A 109 29.82 4.82 23.49
C PRO A 109 28.93 6.03 23.85
N PRO A 110 28.20 5.98 24.98
CA PRO A 110 27.49 7.15 25.48
C PRO A 110 28.47 8.31 25.65
N GLY A 111 28.14 9.46 25.07
CA GLY A 111 28.87 10.71 25.27
C GLY A 111 28.55 11.37 26.60
#